data_AF-A0A8S0R5B7-F1
#
_entry.id   AF-A0A8S0R5B7-F1
#
_cell.length_a   1.000
_cell.length_b   1.000
_cell.length_c   1.000
_cell.angle_alpha   90.00
_cell.angle_beta   90.00
_cell.angle_gamma   90.00
#
_symmetry.space_group_name_H-M   'P 1'
#
loop_
_entity.id
_entity.type
_entity.pdbx_description
1 polymer ?
#
loop_
_entity_poly.entity_id
_entity_poly.type
_entity_poly.pdbx_seq_one_letter_code
_entity_poly.pdbx_strand_id
1 'polypeptide(L)'
;MLDPRIKHEDGYFVYDSGSEKDVWVQTACQEPLVGKVWPGPCVFPDFTRSEARSWWASLVKDFVTNGLDGLWNDMNEPAVMEGYGMLMARSTYEGMKLAEEQKRPFVLARAGFVGSQRYAATWTGDNLSTWEHLHMSISMVLNLCEEVCRLALMRRYRLLPHIYNLFYLSHTLGIPVATPTFFADPKDMKLRTQEDSFLLGPLLAYVSTKDDRESCEMPHKLPQGLWLSFDFEDSHPDLPSLYLKGGSIIPLAPPHQHVGEANRTDDVTLLVALDEHGKAEGFLYEDDGDGYEYLRGYLLTTYVAELQHSTITLRVSKTEGSWDRPKRRLHMKLLICVGTLLDAWGTDGETVQIKFPWWTKM
;
A
#
# COMPACT_ATOMS: atom_id res chain seq x y z
N MET A 1 -14.18 -14.22 -4.52
CA MET A 1 -15.05 -13.56 -3.52
C MET A 1 -15.71 -14.65 -2.70
N LEU A 2 -15.73 -14.53 -1.39
CA LEU A 2 -16.33 -15.46 -0.44
C LEU A 2 -17.34 -14.69 0.42
N ASP A 3 -18.46 -15.34 0.69
CA ASP A 3 -19.57 -14.78 1.45
C ASP A 3 -19.95 -15.76 2.55
N PRO A 4 -20.13 -15.32 3.82
CA PRO A 4 -20.46 -16.23 4.91
C PRO A 4 -21.93 -16.70 4.86
N ARG A 5 -22.76 -16.20 3.94
CA ARG A 5 -24.18 -16.55 3.86
C ARG A 5 -24.37 -17.76 2.96
N ILE A 6 -24.45 -18.93 3.58
CA ILE A 6 -24.58 -20.21 2.89
C ILE A 6 -26.04 -20.51 2.64
N LYS A 7 -26.42 -20.74 1.37
CA LYS A 7 -27.80 -21.04 0.99
C LYS A 7 -28.32 -22.27 1.75
N HIS A 8 -29.49 -22.12 2.38
CA HIS A 8 -30.17 -23.21 3.08
C HIS A 8 -30.89 -24.08 2.03
N GLU A 9 -30.18 -25.06 1.49
CA GLU A 9 -30.64 -25.92 0.40
C GLU A 9 -30.03 -27.32 0.53
N ASP A 10 -30.88 -28.33 0.72
CA ASP A 10 -30.46 -29.73 0.74
C ASP A 10 -29.84 -30.15 -0.60
N GLY A 11 -28.73 -30.87 -0.55
CA GLY A 11 -27.98 -31.28 -1.76
C GLY A 11 -26.95 -30.26 -2.22
N TYR A 12 -26.91 -29.07 -1.62
CA TYR A 12 -25.79 -28.16 -1.79
C TYR A 12 -24.63 -28.59 -0.88
N PHE A 13 -23.55 -29.11 -1.46
CA PHE A 13 -22.46 -29.75 -0.72
C PHE A 13 -21.87 -28.90 0.43
N VAL A 14 -21.84 -27.57 0.30
CA VAL A 14 -21.36 -26.68 1.38
C VAL A 14 -22.35 -26.67 2.56
N TYR A 15 -23.65 -26.59 2.26
CA TYR A 15 -24.69 -26.69 3.28
C TYR A 15 -24.73 -28.08 3.91
N ASP A 16 -24.65 -29.14 3.11
CA ASP A 16 -24.68 -30.52 3.60
C ASP A 16 -23.47 -30.79 4.52
N SER A 17 -22.25 -30.48 4.06
CA SER A 17 -21.02 -30.73 4.83
C SER A 17 -20.90 -29.88 6.10
N GLY A 18 -21.42 -28.65 6.09
CA GLY A 18 -21.47 -27.83 7.29
C GLY A 18 -22.51 -28.32 8.30
N SER A 19 -23.64 -28.85 7.82
CA SER A 19 -24.69 -29.45 8.66
C SER A 19 -24.21 -30.74 9.32
N GLU A 20 -23.51 -31.61 8.57
CA GLU A 20 -22.89 -32.82 9.11
C GLU A 20 -21.89 -32.55 10.25
N LYS A 21 -21.20 -31.40 10.19
CA LYS A 21 -20.20 -30.98 11.18
C LYS A 21 -20.73 -30.05 12.26
N ASP A 22 -22.02 -29.71 12.22
CA ASP A 22 -22.67 -28.78 13.14
C ASP A 22 -21.91 -27.44 13.27
N VAL A 23 -21.67 -26.76 12.14
CA VAL A 23 -20.85 -25.52 12.10
C VAL A 23 -21.68 -24.24 12.08
N TRP A 24 -23.01 -24.34 12.12
CA TRP A 24 -23.90 -23.19 11.97
C TRP A 24 -24.12 -22.47 13.30
N VAL A 25 -24.36 -21.17 13.23
CA VAL A 25 -24.97 -20.42 14.33
C VAL A 25 -26.34 -21.02 14.59
N GLN A 26 -26.63 -21.35 15.86
CA GLN A 26 -27.89 -21.96 16.26
C GLN A 26 -28.77 -20.97 17.03
N THR A 27 -30.09 -21.20 16.96
CA THR A 27 -31.08 -20.56 17.83
C THR A 27 -31.09 -21.21 19.22
N ALA A 28 -31.81 -20.62 20.18
CA ALA A 28 -32.01 -21.21 21.50
C ALA A 28 -32.66 -22.62 21.47
N CYS A 29 -33.33 -22.97 20.36
CA CYS A 29 -33.93 -24.28 20.14
C CYS A 29 -32.98 -25.31 19.50
N GLN A 30 -31.69 -24.99 19.35
CA GLN A 30 -30.68 -25.84 18.68
C GLN A 30 -30.93 -26.08 17.19
N GLU A 31 -31.69 -25.19 16.54
CA GLU A 31 -31.88 -25.19 15.09
C GLU A 31 -30.96 -24.15 14.44
N PRO A 32 -30.44 -24.39 13.22
CA PRO A 32 -29.66 -23.39 12.50
C PRO A 32 -30.40 -22.06 12.38
N LEU A 33 -29.71 -20.95 12.64
CA LEU A 33 -30.24 -19.61 12.43
C LEU A 33 -30.38 -19.35 10.93
N VAL A 34 -31.62 -19.22 10.46
CA VAL A 34 -31.92 -18.93 9.06
C VAL A 34 -32.26 -17.44 8.89
N GLY A 35 -31.44 -16.75 8.10
CA GLY A 35 -31.65 -15.35 7.70
C GLY A 35 -32.03 -15.23 6.23
N LYS A 36 -32.93 -14.30 5.88
CA LYS A 36 -33.25 -14.01 4.48
C LYS A 36 -32.31 -12.93 3.94
N VAL A 37 -31.54 -13.27 2.92
CA VAL A 37 -30.52 -12.42 2.28
C VAL A 37 -30.62 -12.51 0.75
N TRP A 38 -29.67 -11.96 0.01
CA TRP A 38 -29.68 -11.90 -1.46
C TRP A 38 -30.00 -13.24 -2.16
N PRO A 39 -29.33 -14.37 -1.84
CA PRO A 39 -29.64 -15.67 -2.44
C PRO A 39 -30.89 -16.37 -1.87
N GLY A 40 -31.64 -15.71 -0.98
CA GLY A 40 -32.80 -16.29 -0.30
C GLY A 40 -32.51 -16.69 1.16
N PRO A 41 -33.12 -17.76 1.68
CA PRO A 41 -32.83 -18.29 3.02
C PRO A 41 -31.38 -18.79 3.10
N CYS A 42 -30.63 -18.33 4.10
CA CYS A 42 -29.25 -18.73 4.35
C CYS A 42 -29.00 -19.02 5.82
N VAL A 43 -28.00 -19.87 6.07
CA VAL A 43 -27.38 -20.12 7.36
C VAL A 43 -26.00 -19.47 7.42
N PHE A 44 -25.50 -19.28 8.64
CA PHE A 44 -24.27 -18.56 8.92
C PHE A 44 -23.31 -19.48 9.69
N PRO A 45 -22.04 -19.65 9.25
CA PRO A 45 -21.03 -20.34 10.05
C PRO A 45 -20.80 -19.63 11.38
N ASP A 46 -20.72 -20.41 12.47
CA ASP A 46 -20.35 -19.92 13.78
C ASP A 46 -18.83 -19.90 13.95
N PHE A 47 -18.20 -18.82 13.47
CA PHE A 47 -16.74 -18.67 13.55
C PHE A 47 -16.20 -18.56 14.99
N THR A 48 -17.04 -18.49 16.02
CA THR A 48 -16.58 -18.56 17.42
C THR A 48 -16.08 -19.98 17.76
N ARG A 49 -16.63 -21.00 17.10
CA ARG A 49 -16.24 -22.41 17.25
C ARG A 49 -15.03 -22.77 16.39
N SER A 50 -14.09 -23.53 16.94
CA SER A 50 -12.90 -24.01 16.22
C SER A 50 -13.23 -24.93 15.05
N GLU A 51 -14.28 -25.72 15.20
CA GLU A 51 -14.73 -26.71 14.22
C GLU A 51 -15.22 -26.01 12.95
N ALA A 52 -15.99 -24.93 13.10
CA ALA A 52 -16.46 -24.10 12.00
C ALA A 52 -15.31 -23.40 11.26
N ARG A 53 -14.33 -22.85 12.00
CA ARG A 53 -13.13 -22.23 11.39
C ARG A 53 -12.32 -23.25 10.60
N SER A 54 -12.14 -24.46 11.13
CA SER A 54 -11.41 -25.54 10.46
C SER A 54 -12.13 -26.04 9.21
N TRP A 55 -13.46 -26.18 9.28
CA TRP A 55 -14.29 -26.51 8.13
C TRP A 55 -14.19 -25.43 7.04
N TRP A 56 -14.33 -24.16 7.40
CA TRP A 56 -14.18 -23.05 6.44
C TRP A 56 -12.80 -23.03 5.80
N ALA A 57 -11.74 -23.17 6.59
CA ALA A 57 -10.37 -23.22 6.12
C ALA A 57 -10.13 -24.38 5.12
N SER A 58 -10.79 -25.52 5.32
CA SER A 58 -10.71 -26.65 4.39
C SER A 58 -11.34 -26.35 3.02
N LEU A 59 -12.47 -25.64 2.99
CA LEU A 59 -13.09 -25.19 1.74
C LEU A 59 -12.21 -24.16 1.02
N VAL A 60 -11.61 -23.24 1.77
CA VAL A 60 -10.70 -22.21 1.24
C VAL A 60 -9.46 -22.85 0.62
N LYS A 61 -8.90 -23.89 1.25
CA LYS A 61 -7.73 -24.61 0.74
C LYS A 61 -7.93 -25.10 -0.69
N ASP A 62 -9.10 -25.65 -0.98
CA ASP A 62 -9.42 -26.20 -2.29
C ASP A 62 -9.41 -25.11 -3.38
N PHE A 63 -9.91 -23.90 -3.08
CA PHE A 63 -9.84 -22.79 -4.03
C PHE A 63 -8.41 -22.39 -4.37
N VAL A 64 -7.55 -22.22 -3.36
CA VAL A 64 -6.16 -21.82 -3.56
C VAL A 64 -5.40 -22.89 -4.35
N THR A 65 -5.63 -24.17 -4.03
CA THR A 65 -5.02 -25.30 -4.76
C THR A 65 -5.42 -25.34 -6.24
N ASN A 66 -6.59 -24.78 -6.58
CA ASN A 66 -7.07 -24.64 -7.96
C ASN A 66 -6.58 -23.35 -8.66
N GLY A 67 -5.62 -22.62 -8.09
CA GLY A 67 -4.96 -21.48 -8.71
C GLY A 67 -5.53 -20.11 -8.37
N LEU A 68 -6.30 -19.97 -7.28
CA LEU A 68 -6.70 -18.65 -6.79
C LEU A 68 -5.62 -18.04 -5.87
N ASP A 69 -5.02 -16.92 -6.29
CA ASP A 69 -3.93 -16.26 -5.55
C ASP A 69 -4.38 -15.35 -4.39
N GLY A 70 -5.64 -14.90 -4.40
CA GLY A 70 -6.16 -13.95 -3.41
C GLY A 70 -7.66 -14.11 -3.19
N LEU A 71 -8.11 -13.85 -1.95
CA LEU A 71 -9.49 -14.05 -1.55
C LEU A 71 -10.09 -12.79 -0.94
N TRP A 72 -11.33 -12.51 -1.33
CA TRP A 72 -12.09 -11.33 -0.97
C TRP A 72 -13.32 -11.75 -0.16
N ASN A 73 -13.32 -11.45 1.15
CA ASN A 73 -14.41 -11.77 2.08
C ASN A 73 -15.40 -10.61 2.17
N ASP A 74 -16.56 -10.74 1.55
CA ASP A 74 -17.58 -9.69 1.49
C ASP A 74 -18.84 -10.07 2.27
N MET A 75 -19.62 -9.03 2.59
CA MET A 75 -20.89 -9.13 3.30
C MET A 75 -20.74 -9.80 4.66
N ASN A 76 -19.55 -9.63 5.26
CA ASN A 76 -19.10 -10.29 6.47
C ASN A 76 -19.33 -9.45 7.74
N GLU A 77 -20.24 -8.47 7.69
CA GLU A 77 -20.63 -7.67 8.86
C GLU A 77 -21.40 -8.50 9.89
N PRO A 78 -22.36 -9.35 9.48
CA PRO A 78 -23.71 -9.41 10.07
C PRO A 78 -23.80 -8.62 11.38
N ALA A 79 -24.38 -7.41 11.27
CA ALA A 79 -24.33 -6.28 12.21
C ALA A 79 -24.67 -6.54 13.70
N VAL A 80 -24.96 -7.79 14.07
CA VAL A 80 -25.35 -8.28 15.39
C VAL A 80 -24.20 -8.94 16.16
N MET A 81 -23.05 -9.23 15.55
CA MET A 81 -21.95 -9.96 16.19
C MET A 81 -20.59 -9.25 16.05
N GLU A 82 -20.09 -8.67 17.14
CA GLU A 82 -18.74 -8.11 17.20
C GLU A 82 -17.69 -9.19 16.88
N GLY A 83 -16.72 -8.85 16.02
CA GLY A 83 -15.62 -9.76 15.67
C GLY A 83 -15.93 -10.84 14.63
N TYR A 84 -17.18 -10.97 14.15
CA TYR A 84 -17.55 -11.96 13.14
C TYR A 84 -16.69 -11.86 11.87
N GLY A 85 -16.60 -10.66 11.29
CA GLY A 85 -15.80 -10.40 10.10
C GLY A 85 -14.30 -10.71 10.29
N MET A 86 -13.76 -10.42 11.48
CA MET A 86 -12.37 -10.76 11.83
C MET A 86 -12.14 -12.27 11.89
N LEU A 87 -13.06 -13.03 12.50
CA LEU A 87 -12.93 -14.48 12.61
C LEU A 87 -13.09 -15.18 11.25
N MET A 88 -13.95 -14.65 10.38
CA MET A 88 -14.03 -15.09 8.98
C MET A 88 -12.70 -14.80 8.25
N ALA A 89 -12.17 -13.58 8.33
CA ALA A 89 -10.90 -13.19 7.73
C ALA A 89 -9.73 -14.08 8.20
N ARG A 90 -9.68 -14.36 9.51
CA ARG A 90 -8.71 -15.29 10.10
C ARG A 90 -8.86 -16.70 9.54
N SER A 91 -10.09 -17.21 9.44
CA SER A 91 -10.34 -18.57 8.93
C SER A 91 -9.94 -18.69 7.45
N THR A 92 -10.22 -17.67 6.64
CA THR A 92 -9.75 -17.59 5.25
C THR A 92 -8.22 -17.56 5.18
N TYR A 93 -7.57 -16.72 6.00
CA TYR A 93 -6.11 -16.65 6.08
C TYR A 93 -5.47 -18.00 6.45
N GLU A 94 -6.02 -18.68 7.46
CA GLU A 94 -5.57 -20.02 7.89
C GLU A 94 -5.77 -21.04 6.76
N GLY A 95 -6.88 -21.00 6.03
CA GLY A 95 -7.12 -21.84 4.86
C GLY A 95 -6.12 -21.63 3.73
N MET A 96 -5.76 -20.38 3.43
CA MET A 96 -4.73 -20.08 2.43
C MET A 96 -3.36 -20.63 2.84
N LYS A 97 -2.97 -20.49 4.12
CA LYS A 97 -1.72 -21.08 4.64
C LYS A 97 -1.69 -22.59 4.57
N LEU A 98 -2.84 -23.25 4.78
CA LEU A 98 -2.95 -24.70 4.65
C LEU A 98 -2.79 -25.19 3.20
N ALA A 99 -3.03 -24.32 2.21
CA ALA A 99 -2.82 -24.62 0.80
C ALA A 99 -1.37 -24.39 0.36
N GLU A 100 -0.82 -23.21 0.67
CA GLU A 100 0.53 -22.82 0.28
C GLU A 100 1.26 -22.14 1.45
N GLU A 101 2.10 -22.89 2.17
CA GLU A 101 2.83 -22.38 3.35
C GLU A 101 3.90 -21.34 3.00
N GLN A 102 4.42 -21.38 1.77
CA GLN A 102 5.54 -20.54 1.34
C GLN A 102 5.10 -19.20 0.75
N LYS A 103 3.83 -19.00 0.40
CA LYS A 103 3.31 -17.73 -0.12
C LYS A 103 2.69 -16.86 0.97
N ARG A 104 2.65 -15.54 0.74
CA ARG A 104 1.94 -14.60 1.62
C ARG A 104 0.44 -14.66 1.31
N PRO A 105 -0.43 -15.01 2.27
CA PRO A 105 -1.87 -14.94 2.03
C PRO A 105 -2.34 -13.51 1.77
N PHE A 106 -3.03 -13.28 0.66
CA PHE A 106 -3.72 -12.02 0.38
C PHE A 106 -5.23 -12.17 0.65
N VAL A 107 -5.67 -11.66 1.81
CA VAL A 107 -7.08 -11.61 2.21
C VAL A 107 -7.53 -10.17 2.29
N LEU A 108 -8.63 -9.85 1.59
CA LEU A 108 -9.30 -8.55 1.64
C LEU A 108 -10.65 -8.73 2.35
N ALA A 109 -10.95 -7.96 3.40
CA ALA A 109 -12.15 -8.09 4.25
C ALA A 109 -12.88 -6.76 4.47
N ARG A 110 -14.23 -6.73 4.42
CA ARG A 110 -15.01 -5.47 4.51
C ARG A 110 -15.12 -5.03 5.95
N ALA A 111 -15.60 -5.97 6.76
CA ALA A 111 -15.74 -5.84 8.18
C ALA A 111 -14.60 -6.57 8.90
N GLY A 112 -14.16 -5.96 9.98
CA GLY A 112 -13.18 -6.50 10.90
C GLY A 112 -13.35 -5.91 12.29
N PHE A 113 -12.40 -6.22 13.16
CA PHE A 113 -12.25 -5.66 14.50
C PHE A 113 -10.79 -5.23 14.75
N VAL A 114 -10.51 -4.58 15.89
CA VAL A 114 -9.13 -4.23 16.29
C VAL A 114 -8.25 -5.50 16.28
N GLY A 115 -7.17 -5.46 15.49
CA GLY A 115 -6.27 -6.62 15.31
C GLY A 115 -6.48 -7.38 14.00
N SER A 116 -7.49 -7.04 13.19
CA SER A 116 -7.75 -7.71 11.90
C SER A 116 -6.61 -7.58 10.90
N GLN A 117 -5.78 -6.54 11.02
CA GLN A 117 -4.60 -6.33 10.17
C GLN A 117 -3.57 -7.47 10.23
N ARG A 118 -3.68 -8.38 11.21
CA ARG A 118 -2.87 -9.59 11.30
C ARG A 118 -3.28 -10.66 10.27
N TYR A 119 -4.50 -10.59 9.75
CA TYR A 119 -5.11 -11.64 8.93
C TYR A 119 -5.62 -11.12 7.57
N ALA A 120 -6.04 -9.85 7.48
CA ALA A 120 -6.57 -9.29 6.24
C ALA A 120 -6.34 -7.78 6.14
N ALA A 121 -6.27 -7.30 4.89
CA ALA A 121 -6.42 -5.89 4.58
C ALA A 121 -7.91 -5.52 4.55
N THR A 122 -8.23 -4.29 4.95
CA THR A 122 -9.61 -3.77 4.90
C THR A 122 -9.81 -2.94 3.63
N TRP A 123 -10.91 -3.19 2.92
CA TRP A 123 -11.40 -2.23 1.93
C TRP A 123 -12.62 -1.51 2.48
N THR A 124 -12.89 -0.33 1.93
CA THR A 124 -13.74 0.66 2.55
C THR A 124 -15.21 0.62 2.11
N GLY A 125 -15.64 -0.53 1.60
CA GLY A 125 -17.02 -0.79 1.19
C GLY A 125 -17.38 -0.22 -0.17
N ASP A 126 -18.68 -0.25 -0.46
CA ASP A 126 -19.24 0.10 -1.76
C ASP A 126 -19.39 1.63 -1.86
N ASN A 127 -18.71 2.24 -2.83
CA ASN A 127 -18.81 3.68 -3.09
C ASN A 127 -19.87 3.99 -4.16
N LEU A 128 -20.22 5.28 -4.27
CA LEU A 128 -21.06 5.82 -5.32
C LEU A 128 -20.19 6.74 -6.19
N SER A 129 -20.52 6.84 -7.48
CA SER A 129 -19.87 7.75 -8.42
C SER A 129 -20.36 9.20 -8.23
N THR A 130 -20.20 9.76 -7.03
CA THR A 130 -20.54 11.16 -6.72
C THR A 130 -19.32 11.94 -6.21
N TRP A 131 -19.37 13.26 -6.30
CA TRP A 131 -18.29 14.14 -5.84
C TRP A 131 -18.06 14.06 -4.33
N GLU A 132 -19.13 13.85 -3.55
CA GLU A 132 -19.05 13.66 -2.11
C GLU A 132 -18.27 12.38 -1.78
N HIS A 133 -18.57 11.27 -2.48
CA HIS A 133 -17.83 10.02 -2.31
C HIS A 133 -16.40 10.12 -2.82
N LEU A 134 -16.12 10.90 -3.88
CA LEU A 134 -14.76 11.17 -4.34
C LEU A 134 -13.96 12.00 -3.31
N HIS A 135 -14.55 13.04 -2.72
CA HIS A 135 -13.91 13.84 -1.70
C HIS A 135 -13.61 13.01 -0.44
N MET A 136 -14.57 12.19 0.00
CA MET A 136 -14.33 11.18 1.04
C MET A 136 -13.25 10.17 0.62
N SER A 137 -13.16 9.87 -0.68
CA SER A 137 -12.11 9.02 -1.24
C SER A 137 -10.74 9.69 -1.37
N ILE A 138 -10.51 10.95 -1.01
CA ILE A 138 -9.10 11.35 -0.76
C ILE A 138 -8.57 10.59 0.46
N SER A 139 -9.48 10.13 1.33
CA SER A 139 -9.21 9.09 2.31
C SER A 139 -9.33 7.65 1.75
N MET A 140 -9.77 7.41 0.50
CA MET A 140 -10.14 6.07 -0.08
C MET A 140 -9.96 5.80 -1.63
N VAL A 141 -9.22 6.61 -2.40
CA VAL A 141 -8.76 6.53 -3.82
C VAL A 141 -9.75 6.79 -5.00
N LEU A 142 -9.17 7.33 -6.11
CA LEU A 142 -9.60 8.20 -7.23
C LEU A 142 -10.48 7.65 -8.39
N ASN A 143 -11.09 8.58 -9.17
CA ASN A 143 -11.97 8.41 -10.35
C ASN A 143 -11.26 8.25 -11.72
N LEU A 144 -12.03 7.85 -12.75
CA LEU A 144 -11.57 7.30 -14.04
C LEU A 144 -11.67 8.25 -15.26
N CYS A 145 -10.53 8.51 -15.91
CA CYS A 145 -10.38 8.89 -17.33
C CYS A 145 -9.18 8.07 -17.86
N GLU A 146 -9.28 7.36 -19.00
CA GLU A 146 -8.27 6.37 -19.44
C GLU A 146 -6.84 6.92 -19.41
N GLU A 147 -6.65 8.14 -19.93
CA GLU A 147 -5.35 8.80 -19.96
C GLU A 147 -4.83 9.10 -18.54
N VAL A 148 -5.65 9.75 -17.71
CA VAL A 148 -5.29 10.11 -16.34
C VAL A 148 -5.04 8.85 -15.50
N CYS A 149 -5.88 7.82 -15.65
CA CYS A 149 -5.69 6.52 -15.01
C CYS A 149 -4.38 5.86 -15.43
N ARG A 150 -4.06 5.88 -16.73
CA ARG A 150 -2.81 5.33 -17.23
C ARG A 150 -1.62 6.05 -16.61
N LEU A 151 -1.63 7.38 -16.57
CA LEU A 151 -0.56 8.16 -15.95
C LEU A 151 -0.47 7.89 -14.45
N ALA A 152 -1.59 7.87 -13.73
CA ALA A 152 -1.63 7.56 -12.29
C ALA A 152 -1.10 6.15 -11.96
N LEU A 153 -1.47 5.14 -12.76
CA LEU A 153 -0.96 3.77 -12.62
C LEU A 153 0.55 3.72 -12.90
N MET A 154 1.02 4.41 -13.94
CA MET A 154 2.45 4.49 -14.24
C MET A 154 3.24 5.16 -13.11
N ARG A 155 2.71 6.24 -12.52
CA ARG A 155 3.30 6.87 -11.32
C ARG A 155 3.38 5.90 -10.15
N ARG A 156 2.31 5.13 -9.90
CA ARG A 156 2.29 4.09 -8.85
C ARG A 156 3.39 3.05 -9.07
N TYR A 157 3.55 2.52 -10.28
CA TYR A 157 4.58 1.52 -10.57
C TYR A 157 5.99 2.10 -10.46
N ARG A 158 6.21 3.34 -10.88
CA ARG A 158 7.49 4.05 -10.64
C ARG A 158 7.78 4.20 -9.14
N LEU A 159 6.77 4.49 -8.32
CA LEU A 159 6.90 4.64 -6.87
C LEU A 159 6.90 3.30 -6.11
N LEU A 160 6.78 2.16 -6.80
CA LEU A 160 6.61 0.87 -6.14
C LEU A 160 7.73 0.52 -5.14
N PRO A 161 9.04 0.77 -5.41
CA PRO A 161 10.09 0.52 -4.43
C PRO A 161 9.93 1.37 -3.17
N HIS A 162 9.53 2.64 -3.34
CA HIS A 162 9.24 3.53 -2.22
C HIS A 162 8.02 3.06 -1.42
N ILE A 163 6.94 2.67 -2.09
CA ILE A 163 5.75 2.10 -1.44
C ILE A 163 6.12 0.81 -0.69
N TYR A 164 7.01 -0.01 -1.25
CA TYR A 164 7.47 -1.24 -0.62
C TYR A 164 8.32 -0.98 0.63
N ASN A 165 9.16 0.06 0.63
CA ASN A 165 9.82 0.55 1.85
C ASN A 165 8.81 0.90 2.95
N LEU A 166 7.70 1.56 2.58
CA LEU A 166 6.66 1.92 3.55
C LEU A 166 5.94 0.68 4.10
N PHE A 167 5.74 -0.35 3.28
CA PHE A 167 5.23 -1.63 3.77
C PHE A 167 6.20 -2.32 4.73
N TYR A 168 7.51 -2.25 4.46
CA TYR A 168 8.53 -2.72 5.40
C TYR A 168 8.46 -1.97 6.74
N LEU A 169 8.34 -0.63 6.73
CA LEU A 169 8.16 0.17 7.94
C LEU A 169 6.84 -0.14 8.66
N SER A 170 5.76 -0.38 7.91
CA SER A 170 4.47 -0.76 8.47
C SER A 170 4.53 -2.12 9.17
N HIS A 171 5.21 -3.09 8.55
CA HIS A 171 5.41 -4.42 9.12
C HIS A 171 6.29 -4.40 10.39
N THR A 172 7.37 -3.62 10.38
CA THR A 172 8.38 -3.63 11.45
C THR A 172 8.07 -2.67 12.61
N LEU A 173 7.51 -1.49 12.30
CA LEU A 173 7.28 -0.42 13.27
C LEU A 173 5.79 -0.10 13.49
N GLY A 174 4.88 -0.63 12.66
CA GLY A 174 3.45 -0.35 12.75
C GLY A 174 3.05 1.02 12.20
N ILE A 175 3.93 1.69 11.44
CA ILE A 175 3.63 3.00 10.83
C ILE A 175 2.68 2.80 9.63
N PRO A 176 1.59 3.56 9.49
CA PRO A 176 0.73 3.47 8.30
C PRO A 176 1.50 3.83 7.01
N VAL A 177 1.18 3.15 5.91
CA VAL A 177 1.80 3.44 4.59
C VAL A 177 1.39 4.84 4.10
N ALA A 178 0.10 5.14 4.17
CA ALA A 178 -0.43 6.48 3.96
C ALA A 178 -0.76 7.11 5.32
N THR A 179 -0.15 8.26 5.61
CA THR A 179 -0.35 8.99 6.86
C THR A 179 -0.99 10.35 6.60
N PRO A 180 -1.81 10.88 7.51
CA PRO A 180 -2.39 12.21 7.37
C PRO A 180 -1.32 13.30 7.40
N THR A 181 -1.59 14.43 6.74
CA THR A 181 -0.61 15.51 6.54
C THR A 181 -0.03 16.06 7.85
N PHE A 182 -0.79 16.04 8.96
CA PHE A 182 -0.29 16.49 10.26
C PHE A 182 0.86 15.65 10.83
N PHE A 183 1.15 14.46 10.30
CA PHE A 183 2.33 13.69 10.70
C PHE A 183 3.65 14.41 10.33
N ALA A 184 3.63 15.29 9.33
CA ALA A 184 4.79 16.10 8.96
C ALA A 184 5.13 17.15 10.04
N ASP A 185 4.12 17.72 10.70
CA ASP A 185 4.27 18.66 11.80
C ASP A 185 3.10 18.52 12.81
N PRO A 186 3.24 17.64 13.82
CA PRO A 186 2.18 17.44 14.82
C PRO A 186 1.88 18.67 15.69
N LYS A 187 2.73 19.70 15.66
CA LYS A 187 2.55 20.95 16.41
C LYS A 187 1.62 21.92 15.69
N ASP A 188 1.55 21.88 14.36
CA ASP A 188 0.55 22.67 13.62
C ASP A 188 -0.82 22.01 13.69
N MET A 189 -1.63 22.46 14.65
CA MET A 189 -3.01 22.00 14.84
C MET A 189 -3.90 22.21 13.61
N LYS A 190 -3.56 23.14 12.72
CA LYS A 190 -4.33 23.40 11.50
C LYS A 190 -4.24 22.26 10.48
N LEU A 191 -3.19 21.43 10.54
CA LEU A 191 -3.02 20.28 9.63
C LEU A 191 -3.97 19.11 9.98
N ARG A 192 -4.59 19.11 11.17
CA ARG A 192 -5.46 18.01 11.62
C ARG A 192 -6.80 17.95 10.89
N THR A 193 -7.22 19.07 10.30
CA THR A 193 -8.46 19.19 9.52
C THR A 193 -8.20 19.16 8.02
N GLN A 194 -6.97 18.84 7.60
CA GLN A 194 -6.60 18.79 6.20
C GLN A 194 -6.87 17.40 5.64
N GLU A 195 -7.83 17.33 4.72
CA GLU A 195 -8.35 16.08 4.13
C GLU A 195 -8.03 15.96 2.63
N ASP A 196 -7.47 17.01 2.01
CA ASP A 196 -7.10 17.07 0.60
C ASP A 196 -5.63 16.70 0.30
N SER A 197 -4.90 16.24 1.32
CA SER A 197 -3.54 15.74 1.14
C SER A 197 -3.17 14.66 2.15
N PHE A 198 -2.26 13.79 1.74
CA PHE A 198 -1.69 12.73 2.57
C PHE A 198 -0.22 12.50 2.26
N LEU A 199 0.48 11.83 3.17
CA LEU A 199 1.88 11.52 3.09
C LEU A 199 2.09 10.04 2.78
N LEU A 200 3.03 9.76 1.88
CA LEU A 200 3.65 8.45 1.65
C LEU A 200 5.10 8.56 2.14
N GLY A 201 5.29 8.47 3.47
CA GLY A 201 6.57 8.78 4.11
C GLY A 201 6.98 10.25 3.88
N PRO A 202 8.13 10.53 3.24
CA PRO A 202 8.58 11.90 2.95
C PRO A 202 7.91 12.53 1.72
N LEU A 203 7.08 11.79 0.98
CA LEU A 203 6.36 12.30 -0.19
C LEU A 203 4.98 12.80 0.23
N LEU A 204 4.66 14.05 -0.05
CA LEU A 204 3.34 14.64 0.13
C LEU A 204 2.59 14.65 -1.20
N ALA A 205 1.41 14.04 -1.22
CA ALA A 205 0.50 14.05 -2.35
C ALA A 205 -0.69 14.95 -2.02
N TYR A 206 -0.94 15.94 -2.87
CA TYR A 206 -2.08 16.84 -2.77
C TYR A 206 -3.08 16.51 -3.87
N VAL A 207 -4.33 16.27 -3.51
CA VAL A 207 -5.39 15.88 -4.44
C VAL A 207 -6.35 17.05 -4.63
N SER A 208 -6.57 17.46 -5.87
CA SER A 208 -7.65 18.41 -6.17
C SER A 208 -8.98 17.67 -6.20
N THR A 209 -9.93 18.09 -5.37
CA THR A 209 -11.32 17.56 -5.39
C THR A 209 -12.37 18.64 -5.44
N LYS A 210 -12.00 19.85 -5.86
CA LYS A 210 -12.97 20.93 -6.04
C LYS A 210 -13.41 20.97 -7.50
N ASP A 211 -14.70 21.21 -7.71
CA ASP A 211 -15.29 21.46 -9.02
C ASP A 211 -14.57 22.66 -9.66
N ASP A 212 -14.16 22.52 -10.93
CA ASP A 212 -13.28 23.41 -11.71
C ASP A 212 -13.81 24.85 -11.90
N ARG A 213 -14.86 25.25 -11.19
CA ARG A 213 -15.48 26.58 -11.30
C ARG A 213 -14.82 27.64 -10.41
N GLU A 214 -13.96 27.25 -9.46
CA GLU A 214 -13.33 28.21 -8.53
C GLU A 214 -11.81 28.05 -8.33
N SER A 215 -11.14 27.09 -8.97
CA SER A 215 -9.71 26.81 -8.72
C SER A 215 -8.76 27.54 -9.68
N CYS A 216 -8.83 28.87 -9.68
CA CYS A 216 -7.65 29.68 -9.98
C CYS A 216 -7.02 30.07 -8.64
N GLU A 217 -5.82 29.56 -8.35
CA GLU A 217 -4.89 30.14 -7.36
C GLU A 217 -5.27 30.05 -5.86
N MET A 218 -5.40 28.84 -5.29
CA MET A 218 -5.17 28.68 -3.84
C MET A 218 -3.83 27.96 -3.63
N PRO A 219 -2.80 28.63 -3.05
CA PRO A 219 -1.53 27.97 -2.78
C PRO A 219 -1.76 26.82 -1.79
N HIS A 220 -1.33 25.61 -2.17
CA HIS A 220 -1.33 24.45 -1.30
C HIS A 220 -0.67 24.81 0.03
N LYS A 221 -1.39 24.64 1.14
CA LYS A 221 -0.80 24.90 2.46
C LYS A 221 0.15 23.76 2.80
N LEU A 222 1.42 23.95 2.52
CA LEU A 222 2.47 22.96 2.82
C LEU A 222 2.80 22.97 4.32
N PRO A 223 3.13 21.81 4.92
CA PRO A 223 3.68 21.75 6.27
C PRO A 223 4.98 22.54 6.39
N GLN A 224 5.37 22.89 7.62
CA GLN A 224 6.65 23.56 7.85
C GLN A 224 7.82 22.71 7.33
N GLY A 225 8.79 23.37 6.68
CA GLY A 225 10.01 22.77 6.13
C GLY A 225 10.15 22.99 4.63
N LEU A 226 11.26 22.51 4.07
CA LEU A 226 11.51 22.54 2.64
C LEU A 226 10.74 21.42 1.94
N TRP A 227 9.94 21.78 0.94
CA TRP A 227 9.17 20.85 0.11
C TRP A 227 9.40 21.19 -1.37
N LEU A 228 9.93 20.24 -2.13
CA LEU A 228 10.24 20.42 -3.54
C LEU A 228 9.18 19.74 -4.39
N SER A 229 8.49 20.51 -5.24
CA SER A 229 7.52 19.94 -6.19
C SER A 229 8.23 19.21 -7.32
N PHE A 230 7.65 18.10 -7.75
CA PHE A 230 8.14 17.35 -8.90
C PHE A 230 7.00 16.64 -9.62
N ASP A 231 7.24 16.29 -10.87
CA ASP A 231 6.40 15.38 -11.63
C ASP A 231 7.28 14.35 -12.35
N PHE A 232 6.65 13.55 -13.19
CA PHE A 232 7.28 12.47 -13.92
C PHE A 232 7.33 12.77 -15.43
N GLU A 233 7.40 14.07 -15.78
CA GLU A 233 7.21 14.64 -17.13
C GLU A 233 5.81 14.35 -17.69
N ASP A 234 4.83 14.28 -16.79
CA ASP A 234 3.46 13.85 -17.04
C ASP A 234 2.43 14.74 -16.33
N SER A 235 2.75 16.03 -16.18
CA SER A 235 1.87 17.02 -15.56
C SER A 235 0.47 17.03 -16.19
N HIS A 236 -0.56 16.92 -15.35
CA HIS A 236 -1.97 16.94 -15.75
C HIS A 236 -2.81 17.51 -14.59
N PRO A 237 -3.84 18.35 -14.84
CA PRO A 237 -4.66 18.97 -13.79
C PRO A 237 -5.36 17.95 -12.87
N ASP A 238 -5.81 16.83 -13.43
CA ASP A 238 -6.47 15.76 -12.68
C ASP A 238 -5.50 14.83 -11.91
N LEU A 239 -4.19 15.02 -12.06
CA LEU A 239 -3.21 14.24 -11.30
C LEU A 239 -2.83 14.97 -9.99
N PRO A 240 -2.58 14.22 -8.90
CA PRO A 240 -2.12 14.83 -7.66
C PRO A 240 -0.81 15.60 -7.85
N SER A 241 -0.72 16.76 -7.20
CA SER A 241 0.53 17.51 -7.05
C SER A 241 1.42 16.77 -6.06
N LEU A 242 2.67 16.50 -6.44
CA LEU A 242 3.63 15.77 -5.62
C LEU A 242 4.72 16.70 -5.10
N TYR A 243 5.04 16.55 -3.81
CA TYR A 243 6.12 17.25 -3.15
C TYR A 243 7.01 16.26 -2.40
N LEU A 244 8.32 16.40 -2.53
CA LEU A 244 9.28 15.64 -1.74
C LEU A 244 9.86 16.53 -0.65
N LYS A 245 9.84 16.05 0.60
CA LYS A 245 10.43 16.74 1.74
C LYS A 245 11.95 16.84 1.58
N GLY A 246 12.52 18.04 1.76
CA GLY A 246 13.97 18.25 1.83
C GLY A 246 14.59 17.38 2.91
N GLY A 247 15.76 16.82 2.63
CA GLY A 247 16.42 15.84 3.48
C GLY A 247 16.12 14.39 3.13
N SER A 248 15.39 14.12 2.05
CA SER A 248 14.86 12.80 1.73
C SER A 248 15.36 12.26 0.40
N ILE A 249 15.54 10.94 0.35
CA ILE A 249 15.79 10.18 -0.86
C ILE A 249 14.70 9.12 -1.02
N ILE A 250 14.08 9.02 -2.19
CA ILE A 250 13.12 7.95 -2.50
C ILE A 250 13.57 7.12 -3.70
N PRO A 251 13.46 5.78 -3.64
CA PRO A 251 13.75 4.94 -4.79
C PRO A 251 12.58 4.84 -5.76
N LEU A 252 12.91 4.78 -7.04
CA LEU A 252 11.98 4.68 -8.16
C LEU A 252 12.34 3.49 -9.04
N ALA A 253 11.32 2.75 -9.47
CA ALA A 253 11.45 1.66 -10.41
C ALA A 253 11.34 2.14 -11.86
N PRO A 254 11.87 1.34 -12.80
CA PRO A 254 11.48 1.42 -14.21
C PRO A 254 9.96 1.30 -14.41
N PRO A 255 9.44 1.75 -15.56
CA PRO A 255 8.02 1.65 -15.88
C PRO A 255 7.60 0.20 -16.20
N HIS A 256 7.38 -0.61 -15.16
CA HIS A 256 6.85 -1.97 -15.29
C HIS A 256 5.33 -1.98 -15.51
N GLN A 257 4.84 -2.98 -16.25
CA GLN A 257 3.40 -3.22 -16.43
C GLN A 257 2.80 -4.00 -15.26
N HIS A 258 3.59 -4.90 -14.67
CA HIS A 258 3.21 -5.67 -13.49
C HIS A 258 4.44 -6.01 -12.65
N VAL A 259 4.22 -6.36 -11.38
CA VAL A 259 5.31 -6.60 -10.42
C VAL A 259 6.26 -7.74 -10.83
N GLY A 260 5.77 -8.74 -11.55
CA GLY A 260 6.58 -9.86 -12.04
C GLY A 260 7.60 -9.53 -13.14
N GLU A 261 7.58 -8.31 -13.72
CA GLU A 261 8.64 -7.87 -14.64
C GLU A 261 9.89 -7.38 -13.90
N ALA A 262 9.76 -7.02 -12.63
CA ALA A 262 10.84 -6.44 -11.85
C ALA A 262 11.94 -7.48 -11.60
N ASN A 263 13.19 -7.07 -11.81
CA ASN A 263 14.37 -7.87 -11.58
C ASN A 263 15.32 -7.15 -10.61
N ARG A 264 16.04 -7.91 -9.77
CA ARG A 264 17.05 -7.35 -8.86
C ARG A 264 18.16 -6.62 -9.59
N THR A 265 18.45 -6.98 -10.84
CA THR A 265 19.46 -6.32 -11.68
C THR A 265 18.95 -5.09 -12.42
N ASP A 266 17.66 -4.74 -12.28
CA ASP A 266 17.10 -3.55 -12.91
C ASP A 266 17.78 -2.29 -12.39
N ASP A 267 17.84 -1.26 -13.24
CA ASP A 267 18.39 0.02 -12.84
C ASP A 267 17.54 0.63 -11.72
N VAL A 268 18.20 1.14 -10.69
CA VAL A 268 17.53 1.87 -9.62
C VAL A 268 17.68 3.36 -9.87
N THR A 269 16.57 4.09 -9.78
CA THR A 269 16.61 5.56 -9.78
C THR A 269 16.38 6.06 -8.36
N LEU A 270 17.20 6.99 -7.88
CA LEU A 270 17.04 7.64 -6.59
C LEU A 270 16.70 9.11 -6.82
N LEU A 271 15.50 9.51 -6.39
CA LEU A 271 15.08 10.91 -6.38
C LEU A 271 15.53 11.55 -5.07
N VAL A 272 16.35 12.59 -5.16
CA VAL A 272 17.06 13.23 -4.03
C VAL A 272 16.56 14.66 -3.87
N ALA A 273 16.06 14.99 -2.68
CA ALA A 273 15.76 16.34 -2.24
C ALA A 273 16.66 16.70 -1.06
N LEU A 274 17.63 17.60 -1.26
CA LEU A 274 18.50 18.06 -0.18
C LEU A 274 17.73 18.97 0.79
N ASP A 275 18.09 18.93 2.06
CA ASP A 275 17.62 19.88 3.08
C ASP A 275 18.39 21.21 3.02
N GLU A 276 18.06 22.11 3.95
CA GLU A 276 18.71 23.42 4.12
C GLU A 276 20.21 23.31 4.48
N HIS A 277 20.67 22.14 4.90
CA HIS A 277 22.07 21.83 5.21
C HIS A 277 22.78 21.08 4.07
N GLY A 278 22.11 20.91 2.92
CA GLY A 278 22.66 20.21 1.77
C GLY A 278 22.78 18.70 1.97
N LYS A 279 21.95 18.10 2.83
CA LYS A 279 21.97 16.65 3.11
C LYS A 279 20.65 16.00 2.72
N ALA A 280 20.69 14.72 2.39
CA ALA A 280 19.50 13.88 2.29
C ALA A 280 19.81 12.44 2.64
N GLU A 281 18.82 11.74 3.19
CA GLU A 281 18.90 10.31 3.50
C GLU A 281 17.65 9.59 3.01
N GLY A 282 17.83 8.34 2.60
CA GLY A 282 16.73 7.43 2.33
C GLY A 282 17.25 6.01 2.27
N PHE A 283 16.34 5.06 2.06
CA PHE A 283 16.71 3.66 2.00
C PHE A 283 15.95 2.91 0.92
N LEU A 284 16.43 1.71 0.59
CA LEU A 284 15.80 0.76 -0.31
C LEU A 284 15.83 -0.62 0.36
N TYR A 285 14.64 -1.16 0.60
CA TYR A 285 14.42 -2.51 1.11
C TYR A 285 14.05 -3.44 -0.04
N GLU A 286 14.74 -4.58 -0.11
CA GLU A 286 14.55 -5.61 -1.13
C GLU A 286 14.53 -6.99 -0.45
N ASP A 287 13.55 -7.79 -0.82
CA ASP A 287 13.43 -9.22 -0.50
C ASP A 287 12.88 -9.96 -1.74
N ASP A 288 12.42 -11.20 -1.57
CA ASP A 288 11.89 -12.01 -2.68
C ASP A 288 10.53 -11.51 -3.22
N GLY A 289 9.88 -10.57 -2.53
CA GLY A 289 8.60 -9.99 -2.95
C GLY A 289 7.38 -10.85 -2.65
N ASP A 290 7.50 -12.17 -2.65
CA ASP A 290 6.47 -13.11 -2.22
C ASP A 290 6.98 -14.05 -1.12
N GLY A 291 6.08 -14.49 -0.25
CA GLY A 291 6.41 -15.48 0.76
C GLY A 291 7.23 -15.00 1.95
N TYR A 292 7.82 -15.95 2.66
CA TYR A 292 8.49 -15.71 3.95
C TYR A 292 10.02 -15.69 3.84
N GLU A 293 10.56 -15.60 2.63
CA GLU A 293 12.02 -15.56 2.37
C GLU A 293 12.74 -14.44 3.13
N TYR A 294 12.07 -13.30 3.33
CA TYR A 294 12.59 -12.16 4.10
C TYR A 294 13.02 -12.51 5.54
N LEU A 295 12.47 -13.59 6.12
CA LEU A 295 12.88 -14.10 7.43
C LEU A 295 14.26 -14.77 7.40
N ARG A 296 14.69 -15.27 6.23
CA ARG A 296 16.00 -15.90 6.00
C ARG A 296 17.01 -14.89 5.46
N GLY A 297 16.56 -13.90 4.70
CA GLY A 297 17.42 -12.84 4.20
C GLY A 297 16.68 -11.75 3.43
N TYR A 298 17.24 -10.55 3.49
CA TYR A 298 16.81 -9.37 2.77
C TYR A 298 18.04 -8.49 2.50
N LEU A 299 17.86 -7.43 1.72
CA LEU A 299 18.84 -6.36 1.54
C LEU A 299 18.17 -5.02 1.90
N LEU A 300 18.73 -4.32 2.88
CA LEU A 300 18.34 -2.95 3.20
C LEU A 300 19.54 -2.04 3.00
N THR A 301 19.44 -1.13 2.03
CA THR A 301 20.50 -0.15 1.74
C THR A 301 20.08 1.23 2.19
N THR A 302 20.90 1.89 3.01
CA THR A 302 20.74 3.31 3.33
C THR A 302 21.67 4.15 2.44
N TYR A 303 21.08 5.10 1.72
CA TYR A 303 21.79 6.06 0.88
C TYR A 303 21.81 7.42 1.57
N VAL A 304 22.95 8.10 1.47
CA VAL A 304 23.12 9.47 1.95
C VAL A 304 23.69 10.31 0.82
N ALA A 305 23.07 11.47 0.59
CA ALA A 305 23.56 12.50 -0.31
C ALA A 305 24.02 13.71 0.50
N GLU A 306 25.20 14.24 0.18
CA GLU A 306 25.75 15.44 0.82
C GLU A 306 26.32 16.40 -0.22
N LEU A 307 25.97 17.67 -0.11
CA LEU A 307 26.59 18.77 -0.83
C LEU A 307 27.89 19.16 -0.12
N GLN A 308 29.01 19.03 -0.82
CA GLN A 308 30.30 19.52 -0.36
C GLN A 308 30.88 20.47 -1.41
N HIS A 309 31.07 21.73 -1.03
CA HIS A 309 31.47 22.83 -1.91
C HIS A 309 30.49 23.04 -3.08
N SER A 310 30.73 22.36 -4.21
CA SER A 310 29.90 22.44 -5.44
C SER A 310 29.67 21.07 -6.05
N THR A 311 29.91 20.01 -5.29
CA THR A 311 29.69 18.62 -5.73
C THR A 311 28.76 17.95 -4.74
N ILE A 312 27.68 17.39 -5.22
CA ILE A 312 26.83 16.51 -4.44
C ILE A 312 27.36 15.10 -4.61
N THR A 313 27.56 14.42 -3.50
CA THR A 313 28.04 13.05 -3.45
C THR A 313 26.95 12.18 -2.85
N LEU A 314 26.49 11.19 -3.60
CA LEU A 314 25.62 10.13 -3.15
C LEU A 314 26.46 8.89 -2.87
N ARG A 315 26.26 8.28 -1.70
CA ARG A 315 26.95 7.06 -1.28
C ARG A 315 26.06 6.17 -0.43
N VAL A 316 26.42 4.90 -0.34
CA VAL A 316 25.84 3.98 0.65
C VAL A 316 26.46 4.28 2.01
N SER A 317 25.62 4.56 3.02
CA SER A 317 26.06 4.78 4.40
C SER A 317 26.01 3.50 5.23
N LYS A 318 25.01 2.65 4.97
CA LYS A 318 24.75 1.42 5.71
C LYS A 318 24.15 0.35 4.78
N THR A 319 24.48 -0.91 5.03
CA THR A 319 23.84 -2.07 4.40
C THR A 319 23.50 -3.08 5.49
N GLU A 320 22.27 -3.58 5.47
CA GLU A 320 21.75 -4.56 6.43
C GLU A 320 21.08 -5.72 5.70
N GLY A 321 20.98 -6.86 6.39
CA GLY A 321 20.47 -8.10 5.82
C GLY A 321 21.60 -9.00 5.28
N SER A 322 21.21 -10.17 4.77
CA SER A 322 22.13 -11.22 4.31
C SER A 322 22.23 -11.36 2.79
N TRP A 323 21.41 -10.63 2.04
CA TRP A 323 21.44 -10.68 0.58
C TRP A 323 22.57 -9.82 0.01
N ASP A 324 23.27 -10.35 -0.99
CA ASP A 324 24.28 -9.61 -1.72
C ASP A 324 23.63 -8.52 -2.59
N ARG A 325 24.31 -7.36 -2.66
CA ARG A 325 23.91 -6.26 -3.55
C ARG A 325 24.11 -6.68 -5.01
N PRO A 326 23.09 -6.56 -5.88
CA PRO A 326 23.24 -6.84 -7.31
C PRO A 326 24.11 -5.77 -7.98
N LYS A 327 24.85 -6.16 -9.02
CA LYS A 327 25.55 -5.21 -9.89
C LYS A 327 24.55 -4.63 -10.89
N ARG A 328 24.15 -3.38 -10.68
CA ARG A 328 23.19 -2.63 -11.51
C ARG A 328 23.58 -1.16 -11.60
N ARG A 329 23.00 -0.44 -12.56
CA ARG A 329 23.22 1.00 -12.67
C ARG A 329 22.33 1.74 -11.67
N LEU A 330 22.84 2.87 -11.21
CA LEU A 330 22.18 3.78 -10.30
C LEU A 330 22.00 5.13 -10.99
N HIS A 331 20.76 5.59 -11.13
CA HIS A 331 20.42 6.91 -11.65
C HIS A 331 20.11 7.84 -10.49
N MET A 332 21.02 8.75 -10.17
CA MET A 332 20.77 9.80 -9.19
C MET A 332 20.04 10.95 -9.89
N LYS A 333 18.83 11.28 -9.42
CA LYS A 333 18.04 12.44 -9.86
C LYS A 333 17.92 13.45 -8.72
N LEU A 334 18.51 14.62 -8.86
CA LEU A 334 18.51 15.69 -7.85
C LEU A 334 17.46 16.75 -8.17
N LEU A 335 16.57 17.01 -7.21
CA LEU A 335 15.65 18.14 -7.23
C LEU A 335 16.34 19.40 -6.68
N ILE A 336 16.37 20.48 -7.45
CA ILE A 336 17.03 21.75 -7.07
C ILE A 336 15.99 22.84 -6.78
N CYS A 337 15.08 23.06 -7.72
CA CYS A 337 13.97 24.01 -7.62
C CYS A 337 12.82 23.50 -8.49
N VAL A 338 11.65 24.16 -8.42
CA VAL A 338 10.41 23.76 -9.12
C VAL A 338 10.72 23.34 -10.57
N GLY A 339 10.64 22.03 -10.84
CA GLY A 339 10.82 21.45 -12.18
C GLY A 339 12.26 21.37 -12.72
N THR A 340 13.30 21.78 -11.98
CA THR A 340 14.69 21.66 -12.44
C THR A 340 15.38 20.46 -11.80
N LEU A 341 15.87 19.55 -12.64
CA LEU A 341 16.50 18.31 -12.25
C LEU A 341 17.91 18.23 -12.82
N LEU A 342 18.89 17.91 -11.97
CA LEU A 342 20.21 17.45 -12.43
C LEU A 342 20.30 15.95 -12.19
N ASP A 343 20.97 15.24 -13.08
CA ASP A 343 21.12 13.81 -12.95
C ASP A 343 22.54 13.31 -13.23
N ALA A 344 22.83 12.12 -12.71
CA ALA A 344 24.05 11.39 -12.99
C ALA A 344 23.80 9.89 -12.90
N TRP A 345 24.55 9.14 -13.70
CA TRP A 345 24.57 7.69 -13.65
C TRP A 345 25.83 7.19 -12.97
N GLY A 346 25.71 6.08 -12.24
CA GLY A 346 26.82 5.34 -11.67
C GLY A 346 26.46 3.89 -11.41
N THR A 347 27.19 3.24 -10.51
CA THR A 347 26.97 1.84 -10.12
C THR A 347 26.37 1.80 -8.71
N ASP A 348 25.36 0.97 -8.48
CA ASP A 348 24.81 0.78 -7.14
C ASP A 348 25.88 0.22 -6.18
N GLY A 349 26.04 0.84 -5.02
CA GLY A 349 27.09 0.55 -4.04
C GLY A 349 28.35 1.41 -4.18
N GLU A 350 28.54 2.08 -5.31
CA GLU A 350 29.64 3.02 -5.53
C GLU A 350 29.21 4.47 -5.26
N THR A 351 30.19 5.37 -5.20
CA THR A 351 29.94 6.79 -5.05
C THR A 351 29.51 7.42 -6.37
N VAL A 352 28.37 8.11 -6.38
CA VAL A 352 27.87 8.87 -7.55
C VAL A 352 27.97 10.36 -7.26
N GLN A 353 28.40 11.16 -8.23
CA GLN A 353 28.62 12.59 -8.05
C GLN A 353 27.94 13.44 -9.12
N ILE A 354 27.32 14.54 -8.69
CA ILE A 354 26.81 15.61 -9.57
C ILE A 354 27.59 16.88 -9.23
N LYS A 355 28.18 17.52 -10.25
CA LYS A 355 28.83 18.83 -10.11
C LYS A 355 27.84 19.92 -10.47
N PHE A 356 27.65 20.89 -9.57
CA PHE A 356 26.87 22.08 -9.90
C PHE A 356 27.59 22.92 -10.96
N PRO A 357 26.88 23.40 -11.98
CA PRO A 357 27.42 24.42 -12.86
C PRO A 357 27.71 25.70 -12.05
N TRP A 358 28.84 26.35 -12.33
CA TRP A 358 29.33 27.52 -11.59
C TRP A 358 28.42 28.76 -11.67
N TRP A 359 27.35 28.73 -12.48
CA TRP A 359 26.39 29.81 -12.67
C TRP A 359 25.05 29.62 -11.96
N THR A 360 24.79 28.46 -11.34
CA THR A 360 23.52 28.20 -10.64
C THR A 360 23.62 28.69 -9.20
N LYS A 361 23.02 29.85 -8.88
CA LYS A 361 22.81 30.26 -7.48
C LYS A 361 21.61 29.50 -6.91
N MET A 362 21.82 28.84 -5.77
CA MET A 362 20.76 28.20 -4.97
C MET A 362 19.81 29.24 -4.39
#